data_AF-R7K4V3-F1
#
_entry.id   AF-R7K4V3-F1
#
_cell.length_a   1.000
_cell.length_b   1.000
_cell.length_c   1.000
_cell.angle_alpha   90.00
_cell.angle_beta   90.00
_cell.angle_gamma   90.00
#
_symmetry.space_group_name_H-M   'P 1'
#
loop_
_entity.id
_entity.type
_entity.pdbx_description
1 polymer ?
#
loop_
_entity_poly.entity_id
_entity_poly.type
_entity_poly.pdbx_seq_one_letter_code
_entity_poly.pdbx_strand_id
1 'polypeptide(L)'
;MSKGKTVGKIIAYVLVLLVVVGVIGVIVRFTGGFTSDFKTFYVTVDGKDVLTTASGYKLTTTQPLTVDVKYTFGSAGGDASGYSVKIVPNVIENEDFDFTLNGDVYSYQAETDLTAGFEIERGETSFTLTPKGGLTEILQAVYPNYEVGDCRENSYENMYALIVTSYNGKASVKLCFSVLEKVTGVTLDKDTIVF
;
A
#
# COMPACT_ATOMS: atom_id res chain seq x y z
N MET A 1 -58.98 -14.71 16.24
CA MET A 1 -57.59 -14.91 15.75
C MET A 1 -56.62 -14.32 16.77
N SER A 2 -55.68 -15.12 17.28
CA SER A 2 -54.75 -14.74 18.36
C SER A 2 -53.75 -13.68 17.88
N LYS A 3 -53.73 -12.52 18.57
CA LYS A 3 -52.83 -11.40 18.30
C LYS A 3 -51.33 -11.79 18.28
N GLY A 4 -50.95 -12.85 18.99
CA GLY A 4 -49.57 -13.38 19.01
C GLY A 4 -49.09 -13.95 17.68
N LYS A 5 -49.99 -14.55 16.87
CA LYS A 5 -49.64 -15.08 15.53
C LYS A 5 -49.33 -13.97 14.53
N THR A 6 -49.97 -12.82 14.68
CA THR A 6 -49.77 -11.63 13.85
C THR A 6 -48.46 -10.92 14.21
N VAL A 7 -48.17 -10.77 15.50
CA VAL A 7 -46.90 -10.17 15.98
C VAL A 7 -45.69 -11.00 15.55
N GLY A 8 -45.75 -12.34 15.69
CA GLY A 8 -44.66 -13.22 15.26
C GLY A 8 -44.35 -13.14 13.76
N LYS A 9 -45.38 -13.02 12.90
CA LYS A 9 -45.19 -12.82 11.45
C LYS A 9 -44.52 -11.48 11.13
N ILE A 10 -44.92 -10.40 11.81
CA ILE A 10 -44.31 -9.08 11.60
C ILE A 10 -42.83 -9.11 11.98
N ILE A 11 -42.49 -9.70 13.14
CA ILE A 11 -41.10 -9.86 13.57
C ILE A 11 -40.29 -10.66 12.55
N ALA A 12 -40.84 -11.77 12.04
CA ALA A 12 -40.19 -12.57 11.02
C ALA A 12 -39.91 -11.78 9.73
N TYR A 13 -40.88 -11.00 9.23
CA TYR A 13 -40.67 -10.16 8.05
C TYR A 13 -39.62 -9.07 8.27
N VAL A 14 -39.62 -8.43 9.44
CA VAL A 14 -38.61 -7.42 9.79
C VAL A 14 -37.23 -8.05 9.84
N LEU A 15 -37.08 -9.24 10.43
CA LEU A 15 -35.80 -9.96 10.47
C LEU A 15 -35.31 -10.32 9.07
N VAL A 16 -36.19 -10.83 8.19
CA VAL A 16 -35.83 -11.12 6.79
C VAL A 16 -35.41 -9.86 6.06
N LEU A 17 -36.13 -8.75 6.23
CA LEU A 17 -35.77 -7.47 5.62
C LEU A 17 -34.40 -6.97 6.09
N LEU A 18 -34.10 -7.08 7.39
CA LEU A 18 -32.79 -6.71 7.94
C LEU A 18 -31.65 -7.56 7.37
N VAL A 19 -31.87 -8.87 7.19
CA VAL A 19 -30.90 -9.74 6.53
C VAL A 19 -30.67 -9.31 5.08
N VAL A 20 -31.73 -9.03 4.32
CA VAL A 20 -31.61 -8.56 2.92
C VAL A 20 -30.84 -7.25 2.84
N VAL A 21 -31.15 -6.27 3.70
CA VAL A 21 -30.42 -4.99 3.76
C VAL A 21 -28.96 -5.21 4.14
N GLY A 22 -28.67 -6.10 5.10
CA GLY A 22 -27.31 -6.47 5.47
C GLY A 22 -26.52 -7.06 4.31
N VAL A 23 -27.12 -8.01 3.56
CA VAL A 23 -26.50 -8.62 2.38
C VAL A 23 -26.23 -7.56 1.30
N ILE A 24 -27.19 -6.69 1.01
CA ILE A 24 -27.01 -5.59 0.04
C ILE A 24 -25.88 -4.67 0.50
N GLY A 25 -25.81 -4.31 1.78
CA GLY A 25 -24.75 -3.47 2.34
C GLY A 25 -23.35 -4.08 2.16
N VAL A 26 -23.22 -5.39 2.37
CA VAL A 26 -21.96 -6.12 2.11
C VAL A 26 -21.61 -6.05 0.62
N ILE A 27 -22.56 -6.34 -0.27
CA ILE A 27 -22.29 -6.30 -1.72
C ILE A 27 -21.87 -4.89 -2.14
N VAL A 28 -22.60 -3.85 -1.73
CA VAL A 28 -22.28 -2.44 -2.01
C VAL A 28 -20.85 -2.10 -1.58
N ARG A 29 -20.47 -2.46 -0.35
CA ARG A 29 -19.13 -2.18 0.18
C ARG A 29 -18.03 -2.83 -0.66
N PHE A 30 -18.17 -4.10 -0.99
CA PHE A 30 -17.13 -4.86 -1.68
C PHE A 30 -17.17 -4.75 -3.20
N THR A 31 -18.16 -4.09 -3.80
CA THR A 31 -18.24 -3.84 -5.25
C THR A 31 -18.02 -2.37 -5.61
N GLY A 32 -17.72 -1.51 -4.64
CA GLY A 32 -17.67 -0.06 -4.85
C GLY A 32 -19.03 0.51 -5.30
N GLY A 33 -20.13 0.01 -4.74
CA GLY A 33 -21.48 0.39 -5.13
C GLY A 33 -21.97 -0.24 -6.43
N PHE A 34 -21.68 -1.52 -6.66
CA PHE A 34 -22.01 -2.29 -7.87
C PHE A 34 -21.28 -1.85 -9.15
N THR A 35 -20.22 -1.06 -9.03
CA THR A 35 -19.45 -0.56 -10.17
C THR A 35 -18.28 -1.46 -10.53
N SER A 36 -17.93 -2.42 -9.67
CA SER A 36 -16.84 -3.37 -9.86
C SER A 36 -17.19 -4.76 -9.35
N ASP A 37 -16.40 -5.76 -9.80
CA ASP A 37 -16.50 -7.11 -9.26
C ASP A 37 -16.29 -7.13 -7.75
N PHE A 38 -16.99 -8.04 -7.08
CA PHE A 38 -16.89 -8.22 -5.64
C PHE A 38 -15.44 -8.50 -5.22
N LYS A 39 -14.86 -7.60 -4.42
CA LYS A 39 -13.48 -7.69 -3.95
C LYS A 39 -13.36 -8.76 -2.87
N THR A 40 -12.71 -9.86 -3.23
CA THR A 40 -12.40 -10.97 -2.33
C THR A 40 -10.99 -10.90 -1.74
N PHE A 41 -10.19 -9.92 -2.17
CA PHE A 41 -8.82 -9.69 -1.75
C PHE A 41 -8.64 -8.21 -1.48
N TYR A 42 -8.10 -7.87 -0.31
CA TYR A 42 -7.83 -6.50 0.09
C TYR A 42 -6.75 -6.48 1.18
N VAL A 43 -6.30 -5.28 1.55
CA VAL A 43 -5.37 -5.12 2.67
C VAL A 43 -5.95 -4.19 3.73
N THR A 44 -5.44 -4.30 4.95
CA THR A 44 -5.75 -3.39 6.05
C THR A 44 -4.46 -2.72 6.49
N VAL A 45 -4.49 -1.40 6.63
CA VAL A 45 -3.39 -0.59 7.17
C VAL A 45 -3.95 0.30 8.27
N ASP A 46 -3.34 0.28 9.46
CA ASP A 46 -3.82 1.02 10.64
C ASP A 46 -5.32 0.79 10.94
N GLY A 47 -5.78 -0.44 10.77
CA GLY A 47 -7.19 -0.83 10.97
C GLY A 47 -8.16 -0.33 9.89
N LYS A 48 -7.68 0.28 8.80
CA LYS A 48 -8.49 0.74 7.67
C LYS A 48 -8.32 -0.17 6.46
N ASP A 49 -9.44 -0.67 5.94
CA ASP A 49 -9.44 -1.50 4.73
C ASP A 49 -9.16 -0.66 3.48
N VAL A 50 -8.29 -1.17 2.62
CA VAL A 50 -8.00 -0.64 1.28
C VAL A 50 -8.33 -1.72 0.26
N LEU A 51 -9.40 -1.48 -0.51
CA LEU A 51 -9.93 -2.45 -1.47
C LEU A 51 -9.26 -2.38 -2.86
N THR A 52 -8.65 -1.23 -3.20
CA THR A 52 -8.08 -0.97 -4.53
C THR A 52 -6.83 -0.13 -4.47
N THR A 53 -6.95 1.12 -4.01
CA THR A 53 -5.82 2.05 -3.92
C THR A 53 -5.99 3.00 -2.76
N ALA A 54 -4.89 3.29 -2.08
CA ALA A 54 -4.79 4.37 -1.10
C ALA A 54 -3.41 5.04 -1.21
N SER A 55 -3.31 6.29 -0.76
CA SER A 55 -2.09 7.08 -0.80
C SER A 55 -1.91 7.86 0.51
N GLY A 56 -0.75 8.49 0.68
CA GLY A 56 -0.43 9.36 1.81
C GLY A 56 0.25 8.65 2.98
N TYR A 57 0.63 7.38 2.82
CA TYR A 57 1.41 6.68 3.84
C TYR A 57 2.84 7.25 3.89
N LYS A 58 3.41 7.35 5.09
CA LYS A 58 4.76 7.89 5.30
C LYS A 58 5.56 6.91 6.14
N LEU A 59 6.73 6.55 5.63
CA LEU A 59 7.62 5.58 6.25
C LEU A 59 8.94 6.25 6.61
N THR A 60 9.58 5.72 7.64
CA THR A 60 11.00 5.98 7.95
C THR A 60 11.66 4.65 8.30
N THR A 61 12.99 4.62 8.41
CA THR A 61 13.72 3.43 8.89
C THR A 61 13.29 2.97 10.28
N THR A 62 12.67 3.84 11.08
CA THR A 62 12.18 3.54 12.44
C THR A 62 10.65 3.49 12.56
N GLN A 63 9.94 3.85 11.50
CA GLN A 63 8.48 3.85 11.44
C GLN A 63 8.07 3.10 10.17
N PRO A 64 8.10 1.76 10.21
CA PRO A 64 7.75 0.94 9.06
C PRO A 64 6.25 0.90 8.82
N LEU A 65 5.85 0.41 7.65
CA LEU A 65 4.44 0.19 7.30
C LEU A 65 4.06 -1.27 7.54
N THR A 66 3.14 -1.52 8.46
CA THR A 66 2.54 -2.85 8.65
C THR A 66 1.28 -2.97 7.79
N VAL A 67 1.22 -4.05 7.02
CA VAL A 67 0.10 -4.34 6.12
C VAL A 67 -0.46 -5.72 6.42
N ASP A 68 -1.75 -5.79 6.76
CA ASP A 68 -2.46 -7.05 6.88
C ASP A 68 -3.14 -7.42 5.55
N VAL A 69 -2.96 -8.65 5.10
CA VAL A 69 -3.56 -9.17 3.87
C VAL A 69 -4.82 -9.93 4.22
N LYS A 70 -5.92 -9.62 3.54
CA LYS A 70 -7.25 -10.18 3.83
C LYS A 70 -7.89 -10.82 2.61
N TYR A 71 -8.58 -11.93 2.87
CA TYR A 71 -9.46 -12.59 1.92
C TYR A 71 -10.89 -12.64 2.50
N THR A 72 -11.87 -12.07 1.78
CA THR A 72 -13.26 -11.93 2.25
C THR A 72 -13.95 -13.27 2.48
N PHE A 73 -13.60 -14.25 1.66
CA PHE A 73 -13.93 -15.65 1.92
C PHE A 73 -12.61 -16.32 2.28
N GLY A 74 -12.45 -16.70 3.55
CA GLY A 74 -11.43 -17.70 3.91
C GLY A 74 -11.61 -18.94 3.05
N SER A 75 -10.60 -19.80 3.00
CA SER A 75 -10.45 -21.02 2.17
C SER A 75 -11.59 -22.05 2.28
N ALA A 76 -12.83 -21.66 2.06
CA ALA A 76 -14.01 -22.50 1.90
C ALA A 76 -13.91 -23.21 0.54
N GLY A 77 -12.93 -24.12 0.43
CA GLY A 77 -12.70 -24.96 -0.75
C GLY A 77 -11.24 -25.18 -1.19
N GLY A 78 -10.23 -24.57 -0.56
CA GLY A 78 -8.82 -24.80 -0.92
C GLY A 78 -7.90 -23.59 -0.74
N ASP A 79 -6.61 -23.79 -1.04
CA ASP A 79 -5.39 -22.98 -0.79
C ASP A 79 -5.40 -21.49 -1.22
N ALA A 80 -6.40 -20.72 -0.81
CA ALA A 80 -6.42 -19.26 -0.97
C ALA A 80 -5.56 -18.59 0.11
N SER A 81 -4.25 -18.88 0.09
CA SER A 81 -3.27 -18.37 1.03
C SER A 81 -2.04 -17.83 0.31
N GLY A 82 -1.39 -16.85 0.93
CA GLY A 82 -0.23 -16.18 0.35
C GLY A 82 -0.56 -14.95 -0.49
N TYR A 83 0.50 -14.24 -0.84
CA TYR A 83 0.47 -12.99 -1.60
C TYR A 83 1.89 -12.65 -2.08
N SER A 84 2.00 -11.92 -3.18
CA SER A 84 3.26 -11.31 -3.60
C SER A 84 3.25 -9.81 -3.30
N VAL A 85 4.45 -9.26 -3.16
CA VAL A 85 4.69 -7.84 -2.89
C VAL A 85 5.71 -7.36 -3.91
N LYS A 86 5.43 -6.22 -4.53
CA LYS A 86 6.35 -5.52 -5.43
C LYS A 86 6.27 -4.03 -5.16
N ILE A 87 7.42 -3.35 -5.11
CA ILE A 87 7.48 -1.89 -5.06
C ILE A 87 7.95 -1.37 -6.41
N VAL A 88 7.28 -0.35 -6.93
CA VAL A 88 7.61 0.35 -8.18
C VAL A 88 7.50 1.85 -7.97
N PRO A 89 8.05 2.69 -8.87
CA PRO A 89 7.72 4.11 -8.90
C PRO A 89 6.21 4.30 -9.02
N ASN A 90 5.66 5.22 -8.23
CA ASN A 90 4.34 5.75 -8.49
C ASN A 90 4.49 6.85 -9.55
N VAL A 91 4.05 6.55 -10.77
CA VAL A 91 4.04 7.50 -11.89
C VAL A 91 3.09 8.66 -11.56
N ILE A 92 3.64 9.84 -11.37
CA ILE A 92 2.91 11.10 -11.15
C ILE A 92 3.39 12.09 -12.22
N GLU A 93 2.43 12.73 -12.89
CA GLU A 93 2.70 13.69 -13.95
C GLU A 93 3.57 14.84 -13.41
N ASN A 94 4.65 15.16 -14.14
CA ASN A 94 5.61 16.22 -13.82
C ASN A 94 6.49 15.99 -12.57
N GLU A 95 6.52 14.78 -12.01
CA GLU A 95 7.37 14.43 -10.85
C GLU A 95 8.54 13.48 -11.21
N ASP A 96 8.73 13.18 -12.50
CA ASP A 96 9.87 12.33 -12.92
C ASP A 96 11.19 13.11 -12.85
N PHE A 97 12.27 12.40 -12.57
CA PHE A 97 13.62 12.95 -12.54
C PHE A 97 14.64 11.92 -13.02
N ASP A 98 15.80 12.44 -13.41
CA ASP A 98 16.94 11.64 -13.84
C ASP A 98 17.86 11.32 -12.65
N PHE A 99 18.31 10.09 -12.55
CA PHE A 99 19.40 9.66 -11.67
C PHE A 99 20.51 8.99 -12.47
N THR A 100 21.66 8.76 -11.84
CA THR A 100 22.81 8.17 -12.53
C THR A 100 23.26 6.86 -11.91
N LEU A 101 23.70 5.93 -12.76
CA LEU A 101 24.37 4.69 -12.38
C LEU A 101 25.72 4.64 -13.10
N ASN A 102 26.83 4.70 -12.36
CA ASN A 102 28.19 4.84 -12.92
C ASN A 102 28.32 6.01 -13.91
N GLY A 103 27.52 7.08 -13.73
CA GLY A 103 27.48 8.25 -14.60
C GLY A 103 26.51 8.17 -15.80
N ASP A 104 25.94 7.00 -16.11
CA ASP A 104 24.90 6.87 -17.13
C ASP A 104 23.55 7.31 -16.58
N VAL A 105 22.75 8.02 -17.40
CA VAL A 105 21.49 8.66 -17.00
C VAL A 105 20.29 7.74 -17.20
N TYR A 106 19.43 7.66 -16.17
CA TYR A 106 18.20 6.86 -16.13
C TYR A 106 17.04 7.68 -15.57
N SER A 107 15.83 7.46 -16.08
CA SER A 107 14.60 8.07 -15.55
C SER A 107 14.07 7.24 -14.38
N TYR A 108 13.75 7.88 -13.26
CA TYR A 108 13.24 7.21 -12.07
C TYR A 108 11.89 6.53 -12.31
N GLN A 109 10.93 7.23 -12.95
CA GLN A 109 9.60 6.66 -13.19
C GLN A 109 9.60 5.54 -14.27
N ALA A 110 10.72 5.35 -14.98
CA ALA A 110 10.94 4.21 -15.87
C ALA A 110 11.38 2.93 -15.13
N GLU A 111 11.77 3.02 -13.85
CA GLU A 111 12.14 1.87 -13.05
C GLU A 111 10.99 0.87 -12.90
N THR A 112 11.29 -0.42 -12.96
CA THR A 112 10.26 -1.47 -12.97
C THR A 112 10.17 -2.27 -11.69
N ASP A 113 11.17 -2.19 -10.81
CA ASP A 113 11.20 -2.90 -9.54
C ASP A 113 12.17 -2.23 -8.55
N LEU A 114 11.61 -1.65 -7.49
CA LEU A 114 12.35 -1.02 -6.40
C LEU A 114 12.35 -1.88 -5.13
N THR A 115 11.83 -3.11 -5.19
CA THR A 115 11.57 -3.95 -4.01
C THR A 115 12.84 -4.20 -3.20
N ALA A 116 13.99 -4.33 -3.85
CA ALA A 116 15.28 -4.53 -3.18
C ALA A 116 15.73 -3.36 -2.29
N GLY A 117 15.17 -2.16 -2.50
CA GLY A 117 15.37 -0.98 -1.66
C GLY A 117 14.70 -1.04 -0.29
N PHE A 118 13.91 -2.10 -0.03
CA PHE A 118 13.14 -2.26 1.19
C PHE A 118 13.42 -3.60 1.85
N GLU A 119 13.35 -3.62 3.17
CA GLU A 119 13.27 -4.85 3.95
C GLU A 119 11.80 -5.24 4.10
N ILE A 120 11.48 -6.53 3.88
CA ILE A 120 10.12 -7.06 3.93
C ILE A 120 10.08 -8.25 4.87
N GLU A 121 9.64 -8.00 6.10
CA GLU A 121 9.44 -9.05 7.10
C GLU A 121 8.05 -9.65 6.94
N ARG A 122 7.98 -10.94 6.58
CA ARG A 122 6.71 -11.62 6.32
C ARG A 122 6.19 -12.35 7.55
N GLY A 123 4.94 -12.08 7.88
CA GLY A 123 4.09 -12.95 8.69
C GLY A 123 3.19 -13.83 7.81
N GLU A 124 2.34 -14.63 8.46
CA GLU A 124 1.42 -15.56 7.78
C GLU A 124 0.37 -14.82 6.93
N THR A 125 -0.21 -13.76 7.47
CA THR A 125 -1.25 -12.93 6.82
C THR A 125 -0.93 -11.44 6.86
N SER A 126 0.33 -11.09 7.11
CA SER A 126 0.78 -9.71 7.20
C SER A 126 2.24 -9.60 6.78
N PHE A 127 2.69 -8.37 6.54
CA PHE A 127 4.11 -8.06 6.42
C PHE A 127 4.40 -6.66 6.93
N THR A 128 5.66 -6.43 7.27
CA THR A 128 6.20 -5.12 7.62
C THR A 128 7.17 -4.69 6.53
N LEU A 129 6.97 -3.48 6.02
CA LEU A 129 7.81 -2.85 5.01
C LEU A 129 8.65 -1.74 5.66
N THR A 130 9.97 -1.87 5.58
CA THR A 130 10.92 -0.88 6.12
C THR A 130 11.83 -0.39 5.00
N PRO A 131 11.94 0.93 4.73
CA PRO A 131 12.91 1.44 3.77
C PRO A 131 14.33 1.20 4.30
N LYS A 132 15.28 0.84 3.42
CA LYS A 132 16.68 0.66 3.81
C LYS A 132 17.42 1.98 4.07
N GLY A 133 16.83 3.10 3.69
CA GLY A 133 17.35 4.44 3.92
C GLY A 133 16.53 5.47 3.16
N GLY A 134 17.19 6.56 2.76
CA GLY A 134 16.65 7.58 1.87
C GLY A 134 16.60 7.15 0.41
N LEU A 135 16.29 8.08 -0.49
CA LEU A 135 16.13 7.78 -1.93
C LEU A 135 17.42 7.21 -2.53
N THR A 136 18.56 7.83 -2.24
CA THR A 136 19.86 7.35 -2.75
C THR A 136 20.21 5.98 -2.18
N GLU A 137 19.97 5.72 -0.89
CA GLU A 137 20.23 4.41 -0.29
C GLU A 137 19.28 3.32 -0.82
N ILE A 138 18.03 3.67 -1.10
CA ILE A 138 17.05 2.79 -1.75
C ILE A 138 17.55 2.38 -3.13
N LEU A 139 17.93 3.34 -3.98
CA LEU A 139 18.46 3.06 -5.32
C LEU A 139 19.78 2.29 -5.25
N GLN A 140 20.65 2.59 -4.29
CA GLN A 140 21.90 1.85 -4.07
C GLN A 140 21.64 0.38 -3.71
N ALA A 141 20.59 0.10 -2.95
CA ALA A 141 20.18 -1.26 -2.62
C ALA A 141 19.52 -1.99 -3.81
N VAL A 142 18.87 -1.28 -4.74
CA VAL A 142 18.37 -1.82 -6.01
C VAL A 142 19.52 -2.15 -6.96
N TYR A 143 20.54 -1.30 -7.00
CA TYR A 143 21.70 -1.40 -7.89
C TYR A 143 23.02 -1.59 -7.11
N PRO A 144 23.22 -2.73 -6.41
CA PRO A 144 24.33 -2.89 -5.47
C PRO A 144 25.74 -2.89 -6.10
N ASN A 145 25.83 -3.06 -7.42
CA ASN A 145 27.09 -3.10 -8.16
C ASN A 145 27.37 -1.81 -8.96
N TYR A 146 26.57 -0.76 -8.77
CA TYR A 146 26.72 0.53 -9.43
C TYR A 146 26.97 1.61 -8.39
N GLU A 147 27.70 2.64 -8.79
CA GLU A 147 27.76 3.92 -8.08
C GLU A 147 26.51 4.73 -8.44
N VAL A 148 25.62 4.91 -7.46
CA VAL A 148 24.42 5.73 -7.63
C VAL A 148 24.76 7.19 -7.35
N GLY A 149 24.46 8.08 -8.29
CA GLY A 149 24.62 9.52 -8.08
C GLY A 149 23.70 10.06 -6.97
N ASP A 150 24.16 11.09 -6.27
CA ASP A 150 23.36 11.73 -5.22
C ASP A 150 22.07 12.32 -5.80
N CYS A 151 20.95 11.90 -5.24
CA CYS A 151 19.61 12.27 -5.68
C CYS A 151 18.65 12.52 -4.50
N ARG A 152 19.17 12.70 -3.27
CA ARG A 152 18.33 12.81 -2.06
C ARG A 152 17.25 13.90 -2.16
N GLU A 153 17.61 15.04 -2.77
CA GLU A 153 16.73 16.20 -2.96
C GLU A 153 15.56 15.95 -3.94
N ASN A 154 15.60 14.86 -4.72
CA ASN A 154 14.55 14.52 -5.69
C ASN A 154 13.39 13.73 -5.07
N SER A 155 13.40 13.50 -3.75
CA SER A 155 12.32 12.80 -3.07
C SER A 155 11.02 13.60 -3.10
N TYR A 156 9.90 12.97 -3.49
CA TYR A 156 8.58 13.62 -3.55
C TYR A 156 7.48 12.79 -2.85
N GLU A 157 6.31 13.41 -2.66
CA GLU A 157 5.21 12.75 -1.97
C GLU A 157 4.61 11.59 -2.79
N ASN A 158 4.33 10.47 -2.13
CA ASN A 158 3.74 9.28 -2.77
C ASN A 158 4.59 8.71 -3.91
N MET A 159 5.90 8.92 -3.87
CA MET A 159 6.87 8.48 -4.88
C MET A 159 6.88 6.97 -5.13
N TYR A 160 6.55 6.16 -4.12
CA TYR A 160 6.58 4.71 -4.22
C TYR A 160 5.17 4.13 -4.27
N ALA A 161 4.99 3.07 -5.04
CA ALA A 161 3.76 2.27 -5.08
C ALA A 161 4.06 0.83 -4.66
N LEU A 162 3.51 0.44 -3.51
CA LEU A 162 3.47 -0.92 -3.03
C LEU A 162 2.29 -1.66 -3.68
N ILE A 163 2.58 -2.68 -4.48
CA ILE A 163 1.59 -3.55 -5.13
C ILE A 163 1.55 -4.88 -4.38
N VAL A 164 0.44 -5.12 -3.70
CA VAL A 164 0.16 -6.40 -3.04
C VAL A 164 -0.76 -7.20 -3.93
N THR A 165 -0.37 -8.40 -4.32
CA THR A 165 -1.13 -9.24 -5.28
C THR A 165 -1.54 -10.55 -4.64
N SER A 166 -2.78 -10.99 -4.91
CA SER A 166 -3.32 -12.25 -4.42
C SER A 166 -2.51 -13.46 -4.89
N TYR A 167 -2.66 -14.58 -4.18
CA TYR A 167 -1.94 -15.84 -4.45
C TYR A 167 -2.00 -16.32 -5.92
N ASN A 168 -3.08 -15.98 -6.63
CA ASN A 168 -3.32 -16.38 -8.02
C ASN A 168 -3.06 -15.26 -9.05
N GLY A 169 -2.54 -14.10 -8.64
CA GLY A 169 -2.26 -12.99 -9.54
C GLY A 169 -3.47 -12.21 -10.06
N LYS A 170 -4.70 -12.57 -9.67
CA LYS A 170 -5.93 -12.02 -10.26
C LYS A 170 -6.43 -10.72 -9.62
N ALA A 171 -6.00 -10.42 -8.40
CA ALA A 171 -6.39 -9.22 -7.68
C ALA A 171 -5.16 -8.55 -7.08
N SER A 172 -5.14 -7.23 -7.08
CA SER A 172 -4.09 -6.45 -6.45
C SER A 172 -4.64 -5.20 -5.76
N VAL A 173 -3.89 -4.75 -4.76
CA VAL A 173 -4.09 -3.47 -4.07
C VAL A 173 -2.82 -2.64 -4.20
N LYS A 174 -2.97 -1.35 -4.49
CA LYS A 174 -1.89 -0.37 -4.59
C LYS A 174 -1.89 0.56 -3.37
N LEU A 175 -0.76 0.65 -2.66
CA LEU A 175 -0.57 1.60 -1.57
C LEU A 175 0.55 2.57 -1.99
N CYS A 176 0.24 3.85 -2.20
CA CYS A 176 1.24 4.86 -2.51
C CYS A 176 1.80 5.49 -1.22
N PHE A 177 3.11 5.64 -1.14
CA PHE A 177 3.77 6.10 0.08
C PHE A 177 5.02 6.95 -0.19
N SER A 178 5.41 7.73 0.81
CA SER A 178 6.64 8.51 0.85
C SER A 178 7.61 7.91 1.86
N VAL A 179 8.91 8.03 1.59
CA VAL A 179 9.97 7.78 2.58
C VAL A 179 10.45 9.14 3.07
N LEU A 180 10.38 9.37 4.38
CA LEU A 180 10.90 10.60 4.97
C LEU A 180 12.32 10.36 5.46
N GLU A 181 13.26 11.12 4.93
CA GLU A 181 14.60 11.19 5.49
C GLU A 181 14.58 12.05 6.76
N LYS A 182 15.18 11.54 7.82
CA LYS A 182 15.36 12.32 9.04
C LYS A 182 16.49 13.31 8.77
N VAL A 183 16.19 14.61 8.68
CA VAL A 183 17.22 15.65 8.54
C VAL A 183 18.08 15.64 9.82
N THR A 184 19.21 14.95 9.78
CA THR A 184 20.18 14.92 10.88
C THR A 184 21.12 16.10 10.78
N GLY A 185 20.61 17.29 11.09
CA GLY A 185 21.41 18.49 11.32
C GLY A 185 21.49 19.46 10.14
N VAL A 186 21.12 20.70 10.40
CA VAL A 186 21.49 21.84 9.55
C VAL A 186 22.88 22.28 9.99
N THR A 187 23.88 22.05 9.15
CA THR A 187 25.19 22.68 9.33
C THR A 187 25.11 24.08 8.74
N LEU A 188 24.96 25.09 9.59
CA LEU A 188 25.12 26.49 9.19
C LEU A 188 26.62 26.77 9.04
N ASP A 189 27.09 26.84 7.80
CA ASP A 189 28.44 27.35 7.54
C ASP A 189 28.42 28.87 7.78
N LYS A 190 29.05 29.29 8.87
CA LYS A 190 28.99 30.67 9.34
C LYS A 190 30.20 31.44 8.85
N ASP A 191 30.37 31.48 7.53
CA ASP A 191 31.40 32.32 6.93
C ASP A 191 30.92 33.77 6.87
N THR A 192 31.24 34.49 7.94
CA THR A 192 31.29 35.96 8.08
C THR A 192 30.02 36.62 8.65
N ILE A 193 30.12 37.09 9.90
CA ILE A 193 29.33 38.21 10.39
C ILE A 193 30.11 39.48 10.02
N VAL A 194 29.57 40.29 9.10
CA VAL A 194 30.10 41.62 8.82
C VAL A 194 29.48 42.59 9.84
N PHE A 195 30.33 43.24 10.64
CA PHE A 195 29.94 44.39 11.48
C PHE A 195 30.17 45.70 10.72
#